data_AF-A0A0P1ARS0-F1
#
_entry.id   AF-A0A0P1ARS0-F1
#
_cell.length_a   1.000
_cell.length_b   1.000
_cell.length_c   1.000
_cell.angle_alpha   90.00
_cell.angle_beta   90.00
_cell.angle_gamma   90.00
#
_symmetry.space_group_name_H-M   'P 1'
#
loop_
_entity.id
_entity.type
_entity.pdbx_description
1 polymer ?
#
loop_
_entity_poly.entity_id
_entity_poly.type
_entity_poly.pdbx_seq_one_letter_code
_entity_poly.pdbx_strand_id
1 'polypeptide(L)'
;MVYQASLFGIMSSSSLVIAMLSYVVFSFPLVFAEDLCSVVPYSYTQAITAYPELSTALKTCPADTRLSIVVYGIPQKDCSGGFSTAGSVSSTSSYKAFLKDLTDAIGTRKVLYVVEPDAVGLLTEENGCGVSAGYLANLKVAVSALSVNPNAHLYLDVGYWMLAYTNLAAKVAAAMIDIKRSGRVKGITINTSNYRSNDECARYCTNFQTAVGSTEMSCIVDTSRNYNGSPTNDWCNIPTAGVGKPPTSSTGYSNLDYYMWIKPPGESDGYCWGGQSAGSFFYGGFKLLWDQGYFVRELGMPKIGETATPVPTATTPAPVQHTKAPTTTAPFTSPPTWSYAPAACQVRKRFF
;
A
#
# COMPACT_ATOMS: atom_id res chain seq x y z
N MET A 1 24.23 51.12 3.69
CA MET A 1 25.13 51.84 4.63
C MET A 1 24.46 53.14 5.05
N VAL A 2 23.80 53.17 6.21
CA VAL A 2 23.39 54.39 6.93
C VAL A 2 23.49 54.09 8.44
N TYR A 3 23.81 55.11 9.23
CA TYR A 3 24.16 55.06 10.67
C TYR A 3 22.94 55.13 11.62
N GLN A 4 23.05 54.42 12.76
CA GLN A 4 23.05 54.90 14.17
C GLN A 4 22.05 55.97 14.71
N ALA A 5 21.94 55.97 16.06
CA ALA A 5 21.27 56.89 17.01
C ALA A 5 19.78 56.57 17.29
N SER A 6 19.32 56.12 18.48
CA SER A 6 19.60 56.45 19.91
C SER A 6 18.76 57.61 20.47
N LEU A 7 17.89 57.30 21.44
CA LEU A 7 17.37 58.23 22.45
C LEU A 7 16.95 57.45 23.72
N PHE A 8 16.97 58.12 24.88
CA PHE A 8 17.16 57.52 26.21
C PHE A 8 15.99 57.78 27.19
N GLY A 9 15.90 56.95 28.24
CA GLY A 9 15.12 57.13 29.48
C GLY A 9 14.96 55.77 30.20
N ILE A 10 15.60 55.42 31.33
CA ILE A 10 15.85 56.12 32.62
C ILE A 10 14.50 56.49 33.25
N MET A 11 14.03 55.99 34.41
CA MET A 11 14.60 55.23 35.56
C MET A 11 13.45 54.42 36.26
N SER A 12 13.57 53.62 37.34
CA SER A 12 14.64 53.20 38.27
C SER A 12 14.23 51.95 39.09
N SER A 13 15.19 51.11 39.52
CA SER A 13 15.25 50.36 40.82
C SER A 13 14.14 49.38 41.27
N SER A 14 14.33 48.34 42.09
CA SER A 14 15.50 47.49 42.47
C SER A 14 14.99 46.38 43.42
N SER A 15 15.21 45.09 43.11
CA SER A 15 15.30 43.95 44.06
C SER A 15 15.63 42.67 43.26
N LEU A 16 16.84 42.13 43.23
CA LEU A 16 17.65 41.41 44.24
C LEU A 16 17.42 39.87 44.29
N VAL A 17 18.56 39.17 44.11
CA VAL A 17 18.88 37.76 44.42
C VAL A 17 18.49 36.65 43.41
N ILE A 18 19.51 35.83 43.11
CA ILE A 18 19.53 34.64 42.25
C ILE A 18 19.64 33.40 43.14
N ALA A 19 18.83 32.35 42.93
CA ALA A 19 19.17 30.95 43.26
C ALA A 19 18.20 29.89 42.68
N MET A 20 18.67 29.16 41.67
CA MET A 20 18.60 27.70 41.45
C MET A 20 17.36 26.82 41.83
N LEU A 21 17.02 25.93 40.87
CA LEU A 21 16.19 24.71 40.93
C LEU A 21 14.68 24.90 41.27
N SER A 22 13.74 24.36 40.49
CA SER A 22 13.76 23.02 39.90
C SER A 22 13.21 22.93 38.47
N TYR A 23 13.79 22.01 37.69
CA TYR A 23 13.24 21.51 36.42
C TYR A 23 11.89 20.81 36.66
N VAL A 24 10.84 21.21 35.95
CA VAL A 24 9.81 20.29 35.46
C VAL A 24 9.50 20.65 34.01
N VAL A 25 10.31 20.09 33.10
CA VAL A 25 9.93 20.03 31.69
C VAL A 25 8.82 18.98 31.59
N PHE A 26 7.56 19.41 31.61
CA PHE A 26 6.49 18.57 31.08
C PHE A 26 6.66 18.50 29.57
N SER A 27 7.41 17.50 29.14
CA SER A 27 7.44 17.04 27.76
C SER A 27 6.06 16.53 27.40
N PHE A 28 5.18 17.44 26.95
CA PHE A 28 4.07 17.02 26.11
C PHE A 28 4.69 16.35 24.88
N PRO A 29 4.33 15.09 24.58
CA PRO A 29 4.81 14.46 23.36
C PRO A 29 4.31 15.30 22.17
N LEU A 30 5.25 15.80 21.38
CA LEU A 30 4.97 16.28 20.04
C LEU A 30 4.26 15.14 19.30
N VAL A 31 3.00 15.36 18.93
CA VAL A 31 2.28 14.45 18.04
C VAL A 31 2.93 14.60 16.67
N PHE A 32 3.78 13.64 16.30
CA PHE A 32 4.46 13.62 15.02
C PHE A 32 3.48 13.25 13.89
N ALA A 33 3.87 13.53 12.65
CA ALA A 33 3.02 13.41 11.46
C ALA A 33 2.81 11.96 10.99
N GLU A 34 2.29 11.10 11.87
CA GLU A 34 2.15 9.65 11.66
C GLU A 34 0.71 9.22 11.28
N ASP A 35 -0.30 10.07 11.53
CA ASP A 35 -1.74 9.74 11.38
C ASP A 35 -2.33 9.85 9.96
N LEU A 36 -1.50 10.03 8.91
CA LEU A 36 -1.99 10.19 7.52
C LEU A 36 -1.76 8.97 6.60
N CYS A 37 -1.56 7.78 7.17
CA CYS A 37 -1.36 6.53 6.43
C CYS A 37 -2.30 5.38 6.82
N SER A 38 -3.57 5.66 7.17
CA SER A 38 -4.69 4.67 7.21
C SER A 38 -6.09 5.29 7.28
N VAL A 39 -6.30 6.53 6.81
CA VAL A 39 -7.62 7.18 6.88
C VAL A 39 -8.59 6.61 5.84
N VAL A 40 -9.67 5.99 6.30
CA VAL A 40 -10.80 5.57 5.47
C VAL A 40 -11.49 6.82 4.91
N PRO A 41 -11.56 7.03 3.58
CA PRO A 41 -11.98 8.32 3.05
C PRO A 41 -13.51 8.46 3.05
N TYR A 42 -14.00 9.35 3.93
CA TYR A 42 -15.32 9.96 3.76
C TYR A 42 -15.28 10.97 2.60
N SER A 43 -16.28 10.91 1.73
CA SER A 43 -16.50 11.74 0.52
C SER A 43 -15.45 11.59 -0.61
N TYR A 44 -15.92 11.16 -1.79
CA TYR A 44 -15.06 10.92 -2.97
C TYR A 44 -15.42 11.76 -4.20
N THR A 45 -16.39 12.67 -4.09
CA THR A 45 -17.11 13.23 -5.26
C THR A 45 -16.55 14.55 -5.81
N GLN A 46 -15.36 15.01 -5.38
CA GLN A 46 -14.73 16.25 -5.89
C GLN A 46 -13.21 16.13 -6.18
N ALA A 47 -12.63 14.93 -6.22
CA ALA A 47 -11.18 14.73 -6.34
C ALA A 47 -10.59 14.82 -7.78
N ILE A 48 -11.29 15.45 -8.73
CA ILE A 48 -11.02 15.30 -10.19
C ILE A 48 -10.69 16.62 -10.89
N THR A 49 -9.64 17.33 -10.44
CA THR A 49 -8.94 18.35 -11.25
C THR A 49 -7.43 18.34 -10.98
N ALA A 50 -6.64 18.05 -12.02
CA ALA A 50 -5.18 17.94 -12.00
C ALA A 50 -4.60 16.99 -10.91
N TYR A 51 -4.29 17.48 -9.69
CA TYR A 51 -3.54 16.74 -8.65
C TYR A 51 -3.84 17.14 -7.18
N PRO A 52 -5.03 16.89 -6.61
CA PRO A 52 -5.25 17.12 -5.17
C PRO A 52 -4.46 16.11 -4.30
N GLU A 53 -4.56 14.81 -4.58
CA GLU A 53 -3.95 13.76 -3.74
C GLU A 53 -2.44 13.58 -3.98
N LEU A 54 -2.00 13.53 -5.24
CA LEU A 54 -0.57 13.32 -5.53
C LEU A 54 0.28 14.52 -5.08
N SER A 55 -0.20 15.75 -5.25
CA SER A 55 0.56 16.92 -4.78
C SER A 55 0.57 17.01 -3.25
N THR A 56 -0.49 16.56 -2.58
CA THR A 56 -0.53 16.44 -1.11
C THR A 56 0.47 15.40 -0.64
N ALA A 57 0.43 14.17 -1.16
CA ALA A 57 1.37 13.14 -0.75
C ALA A 57 2.84 13.45 -1.11
N LEU A 58 3.11 14.12 -2.24
CA LEU A 58 4.47 14.60 -2.55
C LEU A 58 5.00 15.61 -1.54
N LYS A 59 4.12 16.40 -0.90
CA LYS A 59 4.46 17.33 0.19
C LYS A 59 4.57 16.63 1.55
N THR A 60 3.64 15.71 1.85
CA THR A 60 3.51 15.06 3.17
C THR A 60 4.53 13.93 3.38
N CYS A 61 4.77 13.12 2.35
CA CYS A 61 5.64 11.95 2.45
C CYS A 61 7.13 12.36 2.36
N PRO A 62 8.00 12.03 3.33
CA PRO A 62 9.45 12.33 3.28
C PRO A 62 10.12 11.84 1.99
N ALA A 63 11.01 12.64 1.38
CA ALA A 63 11.54 12.38 0.02
C ALA A 63 12.30 11.05 -0.14
N ASP A 64 12.83 10.52 0.95
CA ASP A 64 13.51 9.24 1.07
C ASP A 64 12.57 8.05 1.25
N THR A 65 11.29 8.28 1.56
CA THR A 65 10.23 7.26 1.56
C THR A 65 9.75 6.97 0.14
N ARG A 66 9.71 5.68 -0.21
CA ARG A 66 9.22 5.20 -1.50
C ARG A 66 7.71 5.32 -1.58
N LEU A 67 7.21 6.19 -2.46
CA LEU A 67 5.77 6.28 -2.73
C LEU A 67 5.29 5.03 -3.44
N SER A 68 4.10 4.54 -3.10
CA SER A 68 3.41 3.49 -3.87
C SER A 68 2.27 4.12 -4.68
N ILE A 69 2.25 3.86 -5.99
CA ILE A 69 1.28 4.43 -6.94
C ILE A 69 0.74 3.31 -7.83
N VAL A 70 -0.59 3.26 -8.00
CA VAL A 70 -1.22 2.44 -9.04
C VAL A 70 -1.37 3.29 -10.30
N VAL A 71 -0.78 2.85 -11.39
CA VAL A 71 -0.95 3.44 -12.73
C VAL A 71 -2.07 2.66 -13.40
N TYR A 72 -3.21 3.29 -13.62
CA TYR A 72 -4.40 2.67 -14.21
C TYR A 72 -5.06 3.62 -15.20
N GLY A 73 -4.40 3.79 -16.35
CA GLY A 73 -4.77 4.74 -17.40
C GLY A 73 -4.65 4.16 -18.80
N ILE A 74 -4.46 2.85 -18.98
CA ILE A 74 -4.34 2.24 -20.31
C ILE A 74 -5.59 2.52 -21.17
N PRO A 75 -5.45 2.86 -22.46
CA PRO A 75 -6.60 3.02 -23.35
C PRO A 75 -7.42 1.72 -23.41
N GLN A 76 -8.75 1.83 -23.42
CA GLN A 76 -9.65 0.68 -23.33
C GLN A 76 -9.39 -0.18 -22.05
N LYS A 77 -9.04 0.44 -20.92
CA LYS A 77 -8.97 -0.24 -19.61
C LYS A 77 -10.28 -0.95 -19.27
N ASP A 78 -10.17 -2.06 -18.54
CA ASP A 78 -11.29 -2.93 -18.19
C ASP A 78 -12.10 -3.41 -19.42
N CYS A 79 -11.39 -3.90 -20.44
CA CYS A 79 -12.01 -4.36 -21.69
C CYS A 79 -12.88 -5.63 -21.56
N SER A 80 -12.96 -6.22 -20.35
CA SER A 80 -13.72 -7.44 -20.05
C SER A 80 -14.87 -7.20 -19.08
N GLY A 81 -14.63 -6.52 -17.95
CA GLY A 81 -15.65 -6.24 -16.94
C GLY A 81 -16.49 -5.00 -17.24
N GLY A 82 -15.89 -3.97 -17.86
CA GLY A 82 -16.57 -2.72 -18.25
C GLY A 82 -16.93 -1.78 -17.08
N PHE A 83 -16.76 -2.21 -15.82
CA PHE A 83 -17.11 -1.47 -14.61
C PHE A 83 -16.21 -0.26 -14.35
N SER A 84 -14.98 -0.29 -14.86
CA SER A 84 -13.95 0.73 -14.65
C SER A 84 -13.51 1.33 -15.98
N THR A 85 -14.45 1.79 -16.81
CA THR A 85 -14.17 2.33 -18.17
C THR A 85 -14.07 3.85 -18.25
N ALA A 86 -14.43 4.60 -17.19
CA ALA A 86 -14.42 6.06 -17.22
C ALA A 86 -12.99 6.65 -17.13
N GLY A 87 -12.79 7.81 -17.76
CA GLY A 87 -11.51 8.53 -17.77
C GLY A 87 -11.31 9.37 -19.03
N SER A 88 -10.25 10.19 -19.04
CA SER A 88 -9.87 11.04 -20.19
C SER A 88 -8.87 10.38 -21.14
N VAL A 89 -8.32 9.22 -20.80
CA VAL A 89 -7.35 8.50 -21.63
C VAL A 89 -8.07 7.51 -22.53
N SER A 90 -8.17 7.85 -23.81
CA SER A 90 -8.88 7.08 -24.84
C SER A 90 -7.97 6.61 -25.99
N SER A 91 -6.69 6.97 -25.97
CA SER A 91 -5.74 6.71 -27.06
C SER A 91 -4.30 6.62 -26.55
N THR A 92 -3.41 5.97 -27.31
CA THR A 92 -1.97 5.93 -26.96
C THR A 92 -1.35 7.33 -26.83
N SER A 93 -1.83 8.33 -27.58
CA SER A 93 -1.36 9.72 -27.46
C SER A 93 -1.77 10.37 -26.14
N SER A 94 -3.04 10.21 -25.73
CA SER A 94 -3.51 10.68 -24.41
C SER A 94 -2.87 9.91 -23.25
N TYR A 95 -2.55 8.63 -23.45
CA TYR A 95 -1.83 7.81 -22.46
C TYR A 95 -0.38 8.27 -22.28
N LYS A 96 0.33 8.59 -23.38
CA LYS A 96 1.67 9.21 -23.31
C LYS A 96 1.65 10.54 -22.56
N ALA A 97 0.63 11.38 -22.77
CA ALA A 97 0.48 12.63 -22.02
C ALA A 97 0.28 12.37 -20.52
N PHE A 98 -0.68 11.50 -20.16
CA PHE A 98 -0.92 11.09 -18.77
C PHE A 98 0.34 10.54 -18.06
N LEU A 99 1.08 9.66 -18.74
CA LEU A 99 2.35 9.12 -18.23
C LEU A 99 3.41 10.21 -18.08
N LYS A 100 3.50 11.15 -19.02
CA LYS A 100 4.42 12.29 -18.94
C LYS A 100 4.12 13.15 -17.72
N ASP A 101 2.87 13.58 -17.54
CA ASP A 101 2.46 14.44 -16.43
C ASP A 101 2.73 13.76 -15.07
N LEU A 102 2.50 12.44 -14.97
CA LEU A 102 2.89 11.63 -13.80
C LEU A 102 4.42 11.61 -13.59
N THR A 103 5.21 11.33 -14.63
CA THR A 103 6.67 11.26 -14.49
C THR A 103 7.31 12.62 -14.18
N ASP A 104 6.79 13.71 -14.73
CA ASP A 104 7.21 15.08 -14.42
C ASP A 104 6.93 15.40 -12.94
N ALA A 105 5.75 15.03 -12.43
CA ALA A 105 5.37 15.27 -11.03
C ALA A 105 6.19 14.45 -10.01
N ILE A 106 6.60 13.23 -10.38
CA ILE A 106 7.42 12.35 -9.51
C ILE A 106 8.92 12.70 -9.62
N GLY A 107 9.38 13.15 -10.79
CA GLY A 107 10.80 13.38 -11.06
C GLY A 107 11.65 12.14 -10.79
N THR A 108 12.74 12.29 -10.05
CA THR A 108 13.67 11.21 -9.66
C THR A 108 13.36 10.60 -8.28
N ARG A 109 12.21 10.92 -7.68
CA ARG A 109 11.85 10.43 -6.33
C ARG A 109 11.74 8.89 -6.30
N LYS A 110 12.08 8.26 -5.16
CA LYS A 110 11.82 6.83 -4.94
C LYS A 110 10.32 6.54 -5.08
N VAL A 111 9.96 5.66 -6.00
CA VAL A 111 8.57 5.28 -6.29
C VAL A 111 8.47 3.79 -6.60
N LEU A 112 7.32 3.19 -6.32
CA LEU A 112 6.90 1.86 -6.76
C LEU A 112 5.61 2.05 -7.57
N TYR A 113 5.63 1.61 -8.82
CA TYR A 113 4.46 1.58 -9.68
C TYR A 113 3.90 0.17 -9.77
N VAL A 114 2.64 0.01 -9.38
CA VAL A 114 1.77 -1.09 -9.83
C VAL A 114 1.25 -0.67 -11.19
N VAL A 115 1.63 -1.35 -12.26
CA VAL A 115 1.38 -0.90 -13.64
C VAL A 115 0.23 -1.68 -14.26
N GLU A 116 -0.86 -0.96 -14.51
CA GLU A 116 -2.07 -1.35 -15.25
C GLU A 116 -2.69 -2.68 -14.78
N PRO A 117 -3.43 -2.67 -13.65
CA PRO A 117 -4.28 -3.76 -13.19
C PRO A 117 -5.00 -4.53 -14.30
N ASP A 118 -4.95 -5.86 -14.20
CA ASP A 118 -5.46 -6.87 -15.14
C ASP A 118 -4.84 -6.88 -16.56
N ALA A 119 -4.07 -5.86 -16.95
CA ALA A 119 -3.69 -5.67 -18.36
C ALA A 119 -2.79 -6.79 -18.93
N VAL A 120 -1.83 -7.35 -18.17
CA VAL A 120 -1.04 -8.49 -18.66
C VAL A 120 -1.88 -9.78 -18.68
N GLY A 121 -2.82 -9.94 -17.75
CA GLY A 121 -3.76 -11.06 -17.72
C GLY A 121 -4.62 -11.08 -18.97
N LEU A 122 -5.40 -10.01 -19.20
CA LEU A 122 -6.30 -9.85 -20.34
C LEU A 122 -5.58 -9.81 -21.70
N LEU A 123 -4.29 -9.48 -21.74
CA LEU A 123 -3.45 -9.56 -22.93
C LEU A 123 -3.02 -10.99 -23.29
N THR A 124 -2.80 -11.85 -22.29
CA THR A 124 -2.21 -13.19 -22.48
C THR A 124 -3.22 -14.33 -22.36
N GLU A 125 -4.42 -14.02 -21.88
CA GLU A 125 -5.58 -14.89 -21.89
C GLU A 125 -6.01 -15.28 -23.32
N GLU A 126 -6.50 -16.50 -23.47
CA GLU A 126 -6.93 -17.02 -24.77
C GLU A 126 -8.28 -16.44 -25.17
N ASN A 127 -8.35 -15.82 -26.34
CA ASN A 127 -9.46 -14.95 -26.76
C ASN A 127 -9.69 -13.72 -25.84
N GLY A 128 -8.68 -13.37 -25.03
CA GLY A 128 -8.71 -12.18 -24.17
C GLY A 128 -8.74 -10.87 -24.96
N CYS A 129 -9.44 -9.88 -24.41
CA CYS A 129 -9.65 -8.58 -25.06
C CYS A 129 -8.40 -7.69 -25.16
N GLY A 130 -7.33 -7.98 -24.41
CA GLY A 130 -6.15 -7.12 -24.33
C GLY A 130 -5.37 -7.00 -25.64
N VAL A 131 -5.46 -7.99 -26.53
CA VAL A 131 -4.80 -7.93 -27.86
C VAL A 131 -5.50 -6.88 -28.75
N SER A 132 -6.81 -6.95 -28.90
CA SER A 132 -7.60 -5.99 -29.70
C SER A 132 -7.68 -4.61 -29.05
N ALA A 133 -7.64 -4.54 -27.72
CA ALA A 133 -7.52 -3.30 -26.96
C ALA A 133 -6.13 -2.62 -27.11
N GLY A 134 -5.13 -3.31 -27.66
CA GLY A 134 -3.79 -2.78 -27.89
C GLY A 134 -2.91 -2.71 -26.63
N TYR A 135 -3.16 -3.58 -25.64
CA TYR A 135 -2.48 -3.53 -24.34
C TYR A 135 -0.97 -3.72 -24.45
N LEU A 136 -0.47 -4.65 -25.28
CA LEU A 136 0.98 -4.88 -25.43
C LEU A 136 1.75 -3.61 -25.83
N ALA A 137 1.22 -2.86 -26.81
CA ALA A 137 1.85 -1.63 -27.29
C ALA A 137 1.84 -0.54 -26.22
N ASN A 138 0.74 -0.39 -25.49
CA ASN A 138 0.63 0.62 -24.42
C ASN A 138 1.44 0.22 -23.17
N LEU A 139 1.51 -1.06 -22.78
CA LEU A 139 2.36 -1.52 -21.68
C LEU A 139 3.86 -1.24 -21.96
N LYS A 140 4.33 -1.43 -23.20
CA LYS A 140 5.68 -1.03 -23.62
C LYS A 140 5.91 0.48 -23.50
N VAL A 141 4.92 1.30 -23.87
CA VAL A 141 4.95 2.77 -23.67
C VAL A 141 5.04 3.13 -22.19
N ALA A 142 4.26 2.47 -21.32
CA ALA A 142 4.29 2.68 -19.88
C ALA A 142 5.64 2.34 -19.26
N VAL A 143 6.19 1.16 -19.57
CA VAL A 143 7.50 0.74 -19.07
C VAL A 143 8.61 1.65 -19.56
N SER A 144 8.56 2.08 -20.83
CA SER A 144 9.53 3.04 -21.38
C SER A 144 9.50 4.39 -20.64
N ALA A 145 8.31 4.95 -20.41
CA ALA A 145 8.17 6.24 -19.72
C ALA A 145 8.51 6.16 -18.22
N LEU A 146 7.88 5.22 -17.49
CA LEU A 146 8.01 5.11 -16.03
C LEU A 146 9.41 4.69 -15.59
N SER A 147 10.16 3.94 -16.41
CA SER A 147 11.52 3.50 -16.10
C SER A 147 12.61 4.54 -16.41
N VAL A 148 12.25 5.74 -16.91
CA VAL A 148 13.18 6.89 -16.99
C VAL A 148 13.66 7.31 -15.60
N ASN A 149 12.81 7.27 -14.59
CA ASN A 149 13.19 7.55 -13.21
C ASN A 149 14.09 6.40 -12.68
N PRO A 150 15.40 6.64 -12.40
CA PRO A 150 16.32 5.58 -11.98
C PRO A 150 15.87 4.90 -10.67
N ASN A 151 15.20 5.65 -9.79
CA ASN A 151 14.73 5.19 -8.48
C ASN A 151 13.35 4.50 -8.52
N ALA A 152 12.71 4.37 -9.69
CA ALA A 152 11.43 3.67 -9.82
C ALA A 152 11.57 2.15 -9.79
N HIS A 153 10.69 1.47 -9.07
CA HIS A 153 10.43 0.03 -9.20
C HIS A 153 9.10 -0.15 -9.95
N LEU A 154 9.08 -0.96 -11.00
CA LEU A 154 7.87 -1.24 -11.80
C LEU A 154 7.48 -2.71 -11.61
N TYR A 155 6.22 -2.95 -11.23
CA TYR A 155 5.62 -4.28 -11.17
C TYR A 155 4.36 -4.28 -12.04
N LEU A 156 4.36 -5.01 -13.14
CA LEU A 156 3.21 -5.07 -14.05
C LEU A 156 2.17 -6.03 -13.49
N ASP A 157 0.91 -5.63 -13.51
CA ASP A 157 -0.14 -6.45 -12.92
C ASP A 157 -0.55 -7.63 -13.81
N VAL A 158 -0.63 -8.80 -13.17
CA VAL A 158 -1.02 -10.06 -13.77
C VAL A 158 -2.18 -10.65 -12.98
N GLY A 159 -3.30 -10.85 -13.67
CA GLY A 159 -4.42 -11.62 -13.16
C GLY A 159 -3.98 -13.01 -12.68
N TYR A 160 -4.22 -13.32 -11.40
CA TYR A 160 -3.66 -14.52 -10.74
C TYR A 160 -4.00 -15.83 -11.49
N TRP A 161 -5.14 -15.86 -12.19
CA TRP A 161 -5.63 -17.01 -12.94
C TRP A 161 -4.66 -17.45 -14.04
N MET A 162 -3.95 -16.50 -14.66
CA MET A 162 -2.91 -16.78 -15.67
C MET A 162 -1.63 -17.39 -15.07
N LEU A 163 -1.46 -17.35 -13.76
CA LEU A 163 -0.31 -17.92 -13.04
C LEU A 163 -0.67 -19.17 -12.22
N ALA A 164 -1.97 -19.44 -12.04
CA ALA A 164 -2.45 -20.64 -11.36
C ALA A 164 -2.11 -21.94 -12.11
N TYR A 165 -1.93 -21.86 -13.43
CA TYR A 165 -1.60 -22.98 -14.31
C TYR A 165 -0.30 -22.71 -15.08
N THR A 166 0.63 -23.67 -15.09
CA THR A 166 1.99 -23.49 -15.63
C THR A 166 2.03 -23.26 -17.15
N ASN A 167 1.09 -23.85 -17.90
CA ASN A 167 0.93 -23.61 -19.34
C ASN A 167 0.45 -22.18 -19.65
N LEU A 168 -0.32 -21.55 -18.75
CA LEU A 168 -0.73 -20.15 -18.88
C LEU A 168 0.39 -19.19 -18.43
N ALA A 169 1.14 -19.56 -17.39
CA ALA A 169 2.29 -18.79 -16.92
C ALA A 169 3.37 -18.61 -18.01
N ALA A 170 3.51 -19.58 -18.93
CA ALA A 170 4.35 -19.44 -20.13
C ALA A 170 3.92 -18.31 -21.07
N LYS A 171 2.61 -18.07 -21.24
CA LYS A 171 2.08 -16.94 -22.03
C LYS A 171 2.43 -15.61 -21.36
N VAL A 172 2.28 -15.52 -20.03
CA VAL A 172 2.69 -14.34 -19.23
C VAL A 172 4.19 -14.10 -19.32
N ALA A 173 5.02 -15.14 -19.15
CA ALA A 173 6.47 -15.03 -19.23
C ALA A 173 6.95 -14.48 -20.58
N ALA A 174 6.40 -14.99 -21.69
CA ALA A 174 6.71 -14.50 -23.04
C ALA A 174 6.36 -13.00 -23.22
N ALA A 175 5.18 -12.57 -22.77
CA ALA A 175 4.78 -11.17 -22.82
C ALA A 175 5.66 -10.28 -21.94
N MET A 176 5.97 -10.71 -20.71
CA MET A 176 6.82 -9.96 -19.78
C MET A 176 8.27 -9.82 -20.29
N ILE A 177 8.83 -10.86 -20.91
CA ILE A 177 10.15 -10.79 -21.56
C ILE A 177 10.14 -9.76 -22.70
N ASP A 178 9.08 -9.73 -23.52
CA ASP A 178 8.97 -8.78 -24.62
C ASP A 178 8.72 -7.34 -24.14
N ILE A 179 7.97 -7.14 -23.05
CA ILE A 179 7.74 -5.82 -22.45
C ILE A 179 9.00 -5.29 -21.73
N LYS A 180 9.77 -6.15 -21.03
CA LYS A 180 11.04 -5.79 -20.37
C LYS A 180 12.09 -5.24 -21.34
N ARG A 181 11.98 -5.51 -22.65
CA ARG A 181 12.83 -4.88 -23.69
C ARG A 181 12.63 -3.37 -23.83
N SER A 182 11.49 -2.82 -23.36
CA SER A 182 11.20 -1.39 -23.43
C SER A 182 11.69 -0.59 -22.21
N GLY A 183 12.20 -1.23 -21.17
CA GLY A 183 12.68 -0.55 -19.97
C GLY A 183 12.78 -1.44 -18.73
N ARG A 184 13.27 -0.89 -17.62
CA ARG A 184 13.50 -1.65 -16.39
C ARG A 184 12.18 -2.04 -15.72
N VAL A 185 11.96 -3.34 -15.58
CA VAL A 185 10.85 -3.95 -14.83
C VAL A 185 11.44 -4.74 -13.67
N LYS A 186 10.91 -4.56 -12.45
CA LYS A 186 11.33 -5.30 -11.25
C LYS A 186 10.55 -6.61 -11.06
N GLY A 187 9.34 -6.69 -11.62
CA GLY A 187 8.64 -7.95 -11.82
C GLY A 187 7.14 -7.76 -12.01
N ILE A 188 6.34 -8.50 -11.26
CA ILE A 188 4.87 -8.52 -11.43
C ILE A 188 4.10 -8.25 -10.13
N THR A 189 2.89 -7.72 -10.29
CA THR A 189 1.87 -7.62 -9.23
C THR A 189 0.90 -8.77 -9.39
N ILE A 190 0.52 -9.41 -8.29
CA ILE A 190 -0.42 -10.52 -8.24
C ILE A 190 -1.51 -10.19 -7.20
N ASN A 191 -2.70 -10.75 -7.40
CA ASN A 191 -3.82 -10.74 -6.45
C ASN A 191 -4.55 -9.40 -6.30
N THR A 192 -4.22 -8.37 -7.10
CA THR A 192 -4.89 -7.06 -7.09
C THR A 192 -6.41 -7.21 -7.08
N SER A 193 -7.07 -6.60 -6.09
CA SER A 193 -8.52 -6.70 -5.88
C SER A 193 -9.07 -8.12 -5.65
N ASN A 194 -8.22 -9.13 -5.45
CA ASN A 194 -8.64 -10.52 -5.24
C ASN A 194 -8.29 -11.02 -3.82
N TYR A 195 -8.38 -12.33 -3.61
CA TYR A 195 -8.48 -12.95 -2.29
C TYR A 195 -7.59 -14.19 -2.13
N ARG A 196 -6.65 -14.45 -3.05
CA ARG A 196 -5.78 -15.63 -2.97
C ARG A 196 -4.83 -15.53 -1.77
N SER A 197 -4.60 -16.67 -1.11
CA SER A 197 -3.74 -16.74 0.07
C SER A 197 -2.27 -16.41 -0.27
N ASN A 198 -1.49 -16.03 0.73
CA ASN A 198 -0.07 -15.68 0.53
C ASN A 198 0.75 -16.88 0.00
N ASP A 199 0.45 -18.11 0.45
CA ASP A 199 1.05 -19.35 -0.05
C ASP A 199 0.74 -19.58 -1.54
N GLU A 200 -0.52 -19.35 -1.96
CA GLU A 200 -0.91 -19.41 -3.37
C GLU A 200 -0.16 -18.37 -4.20
N CYS A 201 -0.11 -17.11 -3.74
CA CYS A 201 0.60 -16.05 -4.46
C CYS A 201 2.11 -16.30 -4.56
N ALA A 202 2.75 -16.86 -3.51
CA ALA A 202 4.14 -17.29 -3.57
C ALA A 202 4.35 -18.41 -4.60
N ARG A 203 3.44 -19.39 -4.67
CA ARG A 203 3.45 -20.46 -5.68
C ARG A 203 3.22 -19.92 -7.10
N TYR A 204 2.31 -18.97 -7.28
CA TYR A 204 2.09 -18.32 -8.58
C TYR A 204 3.32 -17.52 -9.04
N CYS A 205 4.03 -16.88 -8.10
CA CYS A 205 5.30 -16.23 -8.40
C CYS A 205 6.38 -17.25 -8.81
N THR A 206 6.46 -18.41 -8.15
CA THR A 206 7.35 -19.51 -8.57
C THR A 206 7.01 -20.04 -9.97
N ASN A 207 5.72 -20.19 -10.30
CA ASN A 207 5.27 -20.58 -11.63
C ASN A 207 5.73 -19.57 -12.70
N PHE A 208 5.60 -18.28 -12.42
CA PHE A 208 6.09 -17.20 -13.30
C PHE A 208 7.61 -17.25 -13.47
N GLN A 209 8.38 -17.28 -12.37
CA GLN A 209 9.85 -17.33 -12.42
C GLN A 209 10.38 -18.58 -13.14
N THR A 210 9.71 -19.72 -12.96
CA THR A 210 10.01 -20.97 -13.67
C THR A 210 9.74 -20.83 -15.17
N ALA A 211 8.61 -20.23 -15.56
CA ALA A 211 8.26 -20.00 -16.96
C ALA A 211 9.17 -18.96 -17.65
N VAL A 212 9.69 -17.98 -16.91
CA VAL A 212 10.71 -17.03 -17.37
C VAL A 212 12.11 -17.68 -17.43
N GLY A 213 12.35 -18.74 -16.64
CA GLY A 213 13.67 -19.35 -16.48
C GLY A 213 14.64 -18.50 -15.64
N SER A 214 14.13 -17.57 -14.82
CA SER A 214 14.95 -16.66 -14.01
C SER A 214 14.18 -16.12 -12.80
N THR A 215 14.91 -15.89 -11.70
CA THR A 215 14.42 -15.26 -10.46
C THR A 215 14.70 -13.74 -10.40
N GLU A 216 15.24 -13.13 -11.46
CA GLU A 216 15.48 -11.67 -11.52
C GLU A 216 14.22 -10.82 -11.30
N MET A 217 13.06 -11.35 -11.66
CA MET A 217 11.77 -10.69 -11.47
C MET A 217 11.03 -11.31 -10.29
N SER A 218 10.94 -10.58 -9.19
CA SER A 218 10.14 -10.93 -8.01
C SER A 218 8.66 -10.58 -8.22
N CYS A 219 7.81 -10.93 -7.25
CA CYS A 219 6.42 -10.52 -7.24
C CYS A 219 6.08 -9.63 -6.03
N ILE A 220 5.01 -8.85 -6.16
CA ILE A 220 4.33 -8.20 -5.04
C ILE A 220 2.88 -8.68 -4.99
N VAL A 221 2.29 -8.67 -3.80
CA VAL A 221 0.96 -9.28 -3.56
C VAL A 221 0.03 -8.26 -2.93
N ASP A 222 -1.17 -8.13 -3.50
CA ASP A 222 -2.27 -7.45 -2.81
C ASP A 222 -2.78 -8.33 -1.67
N THR A 223 -2.61 -7.86 -0.44
CA THR A 223 -3.05 -8.48 0.81
C THR A 223 -4.21 -7.73 1.46
N SER A 224 -4.83 -6.78 0.77
CA SER A 224 -5.93 -5.96 1.30
C SER A 224 -7.11 -6.76 1.86
N ARG A 225 -7.41 -7.94 1.27
CA ARG A 225 -8.62 -8.72 1.58
C ARG A 225 -8.39 -10.24 1.66
N ASN A 226 -7.14 -10.70 1.70
CA ASN A 226 -6.82 -12.11 1.46
C ASN A 226 -6.62 -12.99 2.71
N TYR A 227 -6.99 -12.52 3.91
CA TYR A 227 -6.66 -13.20 5.17
C TYR A 227 -7.16 -14.66 5.24
N ASN A 228 -8.44 -14.87 4.94
CA ASN A 228 -9.07 -16.20 4.93
C ASN A 228 -8.90 -16.93 3.59
N GLY A 229 -8.17 -16.37 2.64
CA GLY A 229 -8.21 -16.79 1.24
C GLY A 229 -9.59 -16.55 0.60
N SER A 230 -9.87 -17.28 -0.49
CA SER A 230 -11.23 -17.55 -0.96
C SER A 230 -11.30 -18.97 -1.54
N PRO A 231 -12.28 -19.81 -1.15
CA PRO A 231 -12.40 -21.19 -1.63
C PRO A 231 -12.98 -21.29 -3.05
N THR A 232 -13.45 -20.18 -3.62
CA THR A 232 -14.01 -20.11 -4.99
C THR A 232 -13.20 -19.14 -5.85
N ASN A 233 -13.53 -19.06 -7.14
CA ASN A 233 -12.97 -18.05 -8.06
C ASN A 233 -13.75 -16.73 -8.07
N ASP A 234 -14.75 -16.58 -7.20
CA ASP A 234 -15.54 -15.35 -7.09
C ASP A 234 -14.63 -14.17 -6.69
N TRP A 235 -14.94 -12.99 -7.23
CA TRP A 235 -14.14 -11.77 -7.07
C TRP A 235 -14.92 -10.60 -6.44
N CYS A 236 -16.24 -10.65 -6.44
CA CYS A 236 -17.07 -9.52 -6.06
C CYS A 236 -17.47 -9.62 -4.58
N ASN A 237 -17.02 -8.69 -3.73
CA ASN A 237 -17.40 -8.50 -2.32
C ASN A 237 -17.50 -9.81 -1.48
N ILE A 238 -16.47 -10.65 -1.46
CA ILE A 238 -16.52 -11.98 -0.82
C ILE A 238 -16.82 -11.89 0.68
N PRO A 239 -17.98 -12.41 1.18
CA PRO A 239 -18.39 -12.21 2.57
C PRO A 239 -17.50 -12.88 3.61
N THR A 240 -16.82 -13.97 3.23
CA THR A 240 -15.92 -14.75 4.09
C THR A 240 -14.48 -14.23 4.10
N ALA A 241 -14.17 -13.18 3.33
CA ALA A 241 -12.86 -12.58 3.29
C ALA A 241 -12.51 -11.83 4.58
N GLY A 242 -11.21 -11.60 4.81
CA GLY A 242 -10.70 -10.80 5.93
C GLY A 242 -9.56 -9.89 5.48
N VAL A 243 -9.39 -8.72 6.13
CA VAL A 243 -8.24 -7.83 5.87
C VAL A 243 -6.95 -8.62 6.13
N GLY A 244 -6.10 -8.77 5.11
CA GLY A 244 -4.85 -9.52 5.22
C GLY A 244 -3.74 -8.73 5.92
N LYS A 245 -2.52 -9.25 5.81
CA LYS A 245 -1.35 -8.65 6.46
C LYS A 245 -1.13 -7.20 5.97
N PRO A 246 -0.76 -6.24 6.85
CA PRO A 246 -0.45 -4.87 6.45
C PRO A 246 0.71 -4.79 5.45
N PRO A 247 0.84 -3.69 4.70
CA PRO A 247 1.94 -3.51 3.75
C PRO A 247 3.32 -3.63 4.42
N THR A 248 4.18 -4.50 3.90
CA THR A 248 5.52 -4.76 4.46
C THR A 248 6.44 -5.45 3.45
N SER A 249 7.76 -5.25 3.56
CA SER A 249 8.76 -6.06 2.86
C SER A 249 9.12 -7.36 3.59
N SER A 250 8.71 -7.52 4.84
CA SER A 250 8.94 -8.72 5.64
C SER A 250 7.88 -9.78 5.35
N THR A 251 7.85 -10.26 4.10
CA THR A 251 6.81 -11.18 3.61
C THR A 251 6.94 -12.60 4.16
N GLY A 252 8.19 -13.03 4.42
CA GLY A 252 8.55 -14.42 4.75
C GLY A 252 8.81 -15.31 3.53
N TYR A 253 8.66 -14.79 2.31
CA TYR A 253 8.83 -15.54 1.06
C TYR A 253 9.95 -14.91 0.22
N SER A 254 10.92 -15.71 -0.21
CA SER A 254 12.10 -15.22 -0.95
C SER A 254 11.81 -14.64 -2.33
N ASN A 255 10.63 -14.92 -2.90
CA ASN A 255 10.18 -14.42 -4.20
C ASN A 255 9.09 -13.34 -4.12
N LEU A 256 8.65 -12.97 -2.91
CA LEU A 256 7.69 -11.88 -2.69
C LEU A 256 8.38 -10.68 -2.04
N ASP A 257 8.59 -9.62 -2.83
CA ASP A 257 9.29 -8.41 -2.38
C ASP A 257 8.49 -7.61 -1.35
N TYR A 258 7.17 -7.53 -1.53
CA TYR A 258 6.26 -6.74 -0.69
C TYR A 258 4.86 -7.33 -0.62
N TYR A 259 4.27 -7.30 0.57
CA TYR A 259 2.82 -7.20 0.73
C TYR A 259 2.38 -5.75 0.58
N MET A 260 1.26 -5.53 -0.09
CA MET A 260 0.68 -4.21 -0.32
C MET A 260 -0.84 -4.30 -0.21
N TRP A 261 -1.53 -3.22 0.14
CA TRP A 261 -2.98 -3.13 -0.04
C TRP A 261 -3.24 -2.33 -1.32
N ILE A 262 -3.57 -2.99 -2.43
CA ILE A 262 -3.68 -2.35 -3.75
C ILE A 262 -5.13 -1.98 -4.05
N LYS A 263 -6.07 -2.90 -3.80
CA LYS A 263 -7.46 -2.56 -3.50
C LYS A 263 -7.54 -1.95 -2.10
N PRO A 264 -8.32 -0.87 -1.89
CA PRO A 264 -8.61 -0.38 -0.55
C PRO A 264 -9.63 -1.29 0.17
N PRO A 265 -9.32 -1.81 1.37
CA PRO A 265 -10.27 -2.62 2.12
C PRO A 265 -11.55 -1.83 2.41
N GLY A 266 -12.72 -2.39 2.09
CA GLY A 266 -14.01 -1.74 2.29
C GLY A 266 -14.55 -0.94 1.09
N GLU A 267 -13.81 -0.77 0.00
CA GLU A 267 -14.41 -0.31 -1.26
C GLU A 267 -15.17 -1.45 -1.95
N SER A 268 -16.42 -1.21 -2.36
CA SER A 268 -17.23 -2.20 -3.09
C SER A 268 -16.57 -2.57 -4.43
N ASP A 269 -16.76 -3.81 -4.86
CA ASP A 269 -16.46 -4.28 -6.21
C ASP A 269 -17.67 -4.13 -7.16
N GLY A 270 -18.87 -3.92 -6.62
CA GLY A 270 -20.11 -3.80 -7.39
C GLY A 270 -21.35 -4.28 -6.62
N TYR A 271 -22.49 -4.37 -7.33
CA TYR A 271 -23.79 -4.72 -6.77
C TYR A 271 -23.96 -6.24 -6.51
N CYS A 272 -23.09 -6.80 -5.68
CA CYS A 272 -23.09 -8.19 -5.24
C CYS A 272 -22.98 -8.25 -3.70
N TRP A 273 -23.58 -9.26 -3.07
CA TRP A 273 -23.53 -9.46 -1.60
C TRP A 273 -23.90 -8.22 -0.76
N GLY A 274 -24.83 -7.39 -1.26
CA GLY A 274 -25.24 -6.15 -0.60
C GLY A 274 -24.32 -4.95 -0.80
N GLY A 275 -23.29 -5.07 -1.65
CA GLY A 275 -22.41 -3.98 -2.05
C GLY A 275 -23.12 -2.90 -2.88
N GLN A 276 -22.53 -1.71 -2.87
CA GLN A 276 -22.97 -0.55 -3.66
C GLN A 276 -22.24 -0.52 -5.01
N SER A 277 -22.35 0.58 -5.77
CA SER A 277 -21.52 0.80 -6.95
C SER A 277 -20.03 0.59 -6.65
N ALA A 278 -19.29 0.05 -7.63
CA ALA A 278 -17.85 -0.14 -7.51
C ALA A 278 -17.17 1.14 -7.02
N GLY A 279 -16.31 1.03 -6.01
CA GLY A 279 -15.58 2.17 -5.44
C GLY A 279 -16.30 3.00 -4.38
N SER A 280 -17.61 2.83 -4.23
CA SER A 280 -18.31 3.34 -3.04
C SER A 280 -17.80 2.61 -1.79
N PHE A 281 -17.72 3.33 -0.67
CA PHE A 281 -17.37 2.70 0.61
C PHE A 281 -18.52 1.83 1.10
N PHE A 282 -18.26 0.53 1.21
CA PHE A 282 -19.20 -0.49 1.64
C PHE A 282 -18.94 -0.88 3.09
N TYR A 283 -19.55 -0.14 4.02
CA TYR A 283 -19.38 -0.35 5.46
C TYR A 283 -19.68 -1.78 5.91
N GLY A 284 -20.71 -2.43 5.36
CA GLY A 284 -21.04 -3.83 5.68
C GLY A 284 -19.91 -4.79 5.30
N GLY A 285 -19.39 -4.68 4.08
CA GLY A 285 -18.22 -5.45 3.62
C GLY A 285 -16.95 -5.11 4.39
N PHE A 286 -16.71 -3.83 4.72
CA PHE A 286 -15.58 -3.43 5.55
C PHE A 286 -15.63 -4.05 6.95
N LYS A 287 -16.80 -4.05 7.60
CA LYS A 287 -17.00 -4.70 8.90
C LYS A 287 -16.72 -6.19 8.83
N LEU A 288 -17.22 -6.89 7.81
CA LEU A 288 -16.91 -8.31 7.59
C LEU A 288 -15.40 -8.54 7.40
N LEU A 289 -14.73 -7.72 6.58
CA LEU A 289 -13.28 -7.81 6.37
C LEU A 289 -12.49 -7.58 7.66
N TRP A 290 -12.86 -6.58 8.47
CA TRP A 290 -12.18 -6.26 9.73
C TRP A 290 -12.36 -7.38 10.76
N ASP A 291 -13.60 -7.76 11.05
CA ASP A 291 -13.98 -8.72 12.09
C ASP A 291 -13.39 -10.13 11.86
N GLN A 292 -13.12 -10.45 10.58
CA GLN A 292 -12.53 -11.71 10.13
C GLN A 292 -11.02 -11.61 9.81
N GLY A 293 -10.44 -10.41 9.88
CA GLY A 293 -9.10 -10.11 9.36
C GLY A 293 -7.97 -10.12 10.41
N TYR A 294 -6.75 -9.94 9.90
CA TYR A 294 -5.48 -9.93 10.63
C TYR A 294 -5.50 -9.15 11.96
N PHE A 295 -6.08 -7.95 11.97
CA PHE A 295 -6.15 -7.10 13.16
C PHE A 295 -6.91 -7.75 14.32
N VAL A 296 -8.07 -8.35 14.04
CA VAL A 296 -8.87 -9.04 15.06
C VAL A 296 -8.31 -10.44 15.35
N ARG A 297 -7.87 -11.16 14.31
CA ARG A 297 -7.52 -12.59 14.38
C ARG A 297 -6.09 -12.87 14.85
N GLU A 298 -5.12 -12.01 14.54
CA GLU A 298 -3.73 -12.14 14.98
C GLU A 298 -3.34 -11.11 16.04
N LEU A 299 -3.80 -9.86 15.93
CA LEU A 299 -3.45 -8.79 16.90
C LEU A 299 -4.46 -8.63 18.05
N GLY A 300 -5.56 -9.40 18.06
CA GLY A 300 -6.57 -9.36 19.13
C GLY A 300 -7.33 -8.05 19.25
N MET A 301 -7.37 -7.23 18.19
CA MET A 301 -8.11 -5.97 18.19
C MET A 301 -9.63 -6.22 18.30
N PRO A 302 -10.42 -5.25 18.82
CA PRO A 302 -11.86 -5.42 18.93
C PRO A 302 -12.53 -5.49 17.56
N LYS A 303 -13.63 -6.24 17.46
CA LYS A 303 -14.51 -6.18 16.28
C LYS A 303 -15.22 -4.83 16.21
N ILE A 304 -15.63 -4.42 15.02
CA ILE A 304 -16.36 -3.15 14.84
C ILE A 304 -17.71 -3.24 15.56
N GLY A 305 -17.92 -2.39 16.57
CA GLY A 305 -19.11 -2.38 17.41
C GLY A 305 -19.00 -3.22 18.70
N GLU A 306 -17.87 -3.90 18.94
CA GLU A 306 -17.51 -4.44 20.26
C GLU A 306 -16.59 -3.44 20.97
N THR A 307 -16.79 -3.19 22.27
CA THR A 307 -15.81 -2.43 23.07
C THR A 307 -14.58 -3.28 23.33
N ALA A 308 -13.41 -2.63 23.44
CA ALA A 308 -12.19 -3.33 23.80
C ALA A 308 -12.34 -3.97 25.18
N THR A 309 -12.36 -5.31 25.23
CA THR A 309 -12.24 -6.05 26.49
C THR A 309 -10.90 -5.65 27.12
N PRO A 310 -10.86 -5.18 28.37
CA PRO A 310 -9.60 -4.94 29.05
C PRO A 310 -8.79 -6.23 29.03
N VAL A 311 -7.60 -6.21 28.44
CA VAL A 311 -6.66 -7.34 28.53
C VAL A 311 -6.48 -7.60 30.02
N PRO A 312 -6.73 -8.83 30.52
CA PRO A 312 -6.52 -9.12 31.92
C PRO A 312 -5.05 -8.87 32.23
N THR A 313 -4.75 -7.84 33.03
CA THR A 313 -3.41 -7.62 33.56
C THR A 313 -3.00 -8.92 34.22
N ALA A 314 -1.95 -9.57 33.71
CA ALA A 314 -1.49 -10.84 34.23
C ALA A 314 -1.31 -10.72 35.74
N THR A 315 -2.11 -11.46 36.51
CA THR A 315 -2.19 -11.29 37.95
C THR A 315 -0.83 -11.59 38.53
N THR A 316 -0.13 -10.55 39.00
CA THR A 316 1.11 -10.72 39.77
C THR A 316 0.81 -11.68 40.91
N PRO A 317 1.53 -12.81 41.04
CA PRO A 317 1.31 -13.72 42.15
C PRO A 317 1.45 -12.97 43.47
N ALA A 318 0.58 -13.27 44.44
CA ALA A 318 0.61 -12.62 45.75
C ALA A 318 2.01 -12.76 46.38
N PRO A 319 2.54 -11.70 47.04
CA PRO A 319 3.88 -11.74 47.58
C PRO A 319 3.99 -12.78 48.70
N VAL A 320 4.74 -13.85 48.45
CA VAL A 320 5.14 -14.82 49.47
C VAL A 320 6.13 -14.12 50.42
N GLN A 321 5.88 -14.20 51.73
CA GLN A 321 6.74 -13.56 52.73
C GLN A 321 8.17 -14.13 52.70
N HIS A 322 9.14 -13.23 52.85
CA HIS A 322 10.57 -13.53 52.69
C HIS A 322 11.15 -14.50 53.73
N THR A 323 12.07 -15.34 53.27
CA THR A 323 13.32 -15.64 53.99
C THR A 323 14.53 -15.28 53.11
N LYS A 324 15.71 -15.11 53.72
CA LYS A 324 16.84 -14.32 53.18
C LYS A 324 17.58 -14.95 51.98
N ALA A 325 17.88 -14.07 51.01
CA ALA A 325 19.09 -13.89 50.17
C ALA A 325 20.19 -14.99 50.13
N PRO A 326 20.85 -15.20 48.96
CA PRO A 326 21.83 -14.21 48.49
C PRO A 326 21.68 -13.74 47.02
N THR A 327 22.35 -12.62 46.75
CA THR A 327 22.27 -11.79 45.54
C THR A 327 23.03 -12.38 44.35
N THR A 328 22.38 -12.47 43.19
CA THR A 328 23.04 -12.50 41.87
C THR A 328 22.41 -11.48 40.93
N THR A 329 23.23 -10.56 40.41
CA THR A 329 22.78 -9.43 39.59
C THR A 329 22.60 -9.88 38.14
N ALA A 330 21.37 -10.00 37.67
CA ALA A 330 21.04 -10.12 36.26
C ALA A 330 20.40 -8.79 35.78
N PRO A 331 20.80 -8.24 34.62
CA PRO A 331 20.20 -7.02 34.11
C PRO A 331 18.75 -7.29 33.68
N PHE A 332 17.82 -6.48 34.18
CA PHE A 332 16.45 -6.44 33.67
C PHE A 332 16.48 -5.98 32.20
N THR A 333 16.17 -6.89 31.27
CA THR A 333 15.80 -6.50 29.91
C THR A 333 14.40 -5.90 29.96
N SER A 334 14.26 -4.64 29.57
CA SER A 334 12.96 -3.99 29.37
C SER A 334 12.08 -4.81 28.42
N PRO A 335 10.74 -4.79 28.58
CA PRO A 335 9.84 -5.38 27.59
C PRO A 335 10.08 -4.74 26.21
N PRO A 336 9.88 -5.47 25.11
CA PRO A 336 10.16 -4.95 23.78
C PRO A 336 9.31 -3.72 23.49
N THR A 337 9.98 -2.58 23.32
CA THR A 337 9.38 -1.38 22.75
C THR A 337 8.99 -1.69 21.31
N TRP A 338 7.69 -1.68 21.00
CA TRP A 338 7.19 -1.85 19.65
C TRP A 338 7.61 -0.66 18.79
N SER A 339 8.77 -0.78 18.14
CA SER A 339 9.15 0.11 17.05
C SER A 339 8.28 -0.23 15.84
N TYR A 340 7.22 0.54 15.62
CA TYR A 340 6.54 0.53 14.33
C TYR A 340 7.58 0.86 13.25
N ALA A 341 7.76 -0.03 12.27
CA ALA A 341 8.46 0.33 11.06
C ALA A 341 7.67 1.44 10.36
N PRO A 342 8.32 2.49 9.81
CA PRO A 342 7.62 3.63 9.25
C PRO A 342 6.67 3.19 8.14
N ALA A 343 5.42 3.67 8.21
CA ALA A 343 4.38 3.32 7.27
C ALA A 343 4.79 3.67 5.83
N ALA A 344 4.55 2.75 4.90
CA ALA A 344 4.74 3.03 3.49
C ALA A 344 3.72 4.10 3.05
N CYS A 345 4.19 5.30 2.70
CA CYS A 345 3.34 6.39 2.26
C CYS A 345 2.71 6.06 0.90
N GLN A 346 1.47 5.57 0.92
CA GLN A 346 0.73 5.14 -0.27
C GLN A 346 -0.10 6.29 -0.84
N VAL A 347 -0.05 6.47 -2.15
CA VAL A 347 -0.73 7.56 -2.84
C VAL A 347 -1.66 6.98 -3.89
N ARG A 348 -2.97 7.19 -3.72
CA ARG A 348 -3.98 6.69 -4.67
C ARG A 348 -4.68 7.84 -5.34
N LYS A 349 -4.75 7.76 -6.66
CA LYS A 349 -5.79 8.37 -7.47
C LYS A 349 -6.77 7.23 -7.76
N ARG A 350 -7.90 7.13 -7.05
CA ARG A 350 -8.90 6.10 -7.44
C ARG A 350 -9.51 6.53 -8.77
N PHE A 351 -9.68 5.58 -9.66
CA PHE A 351 -10.46 5.73 -10.87
C PHE A 351 -11.57 4.67 -10.82
N PHE A 352 -12.81 5.14 -10.91
CA PHE A 352 -13.95 4.38 -11.38
C PHE A 352 -14.37 5.05 -12.69
#